data_AF-A0A7W6PYL9-F1
#
_entry.id   AF-A0A7W6PYL9-F1
#
_cell.length_a   1.000
_cell.length_b   1.000
_cell.length_c   1.000
_cell.angle_alpha   90.00
_cell.angle_beta   90.00
_cell.angle_gamma   90.00
#
_symmetry.space_group_name_H-M   'P 1'
#
loop_
_entity.id
_entity.type
_entity.pdbx_description
1 polymer ?
#
loop_
_entity_poly.entity_id
_entity_poly.type
_entity_poly.pdbx_seq_one_letter_code
_entity_poly.pdbx_strand_id
1 'polypeptide(L)' 'MWLIEELQRAGVAIHVCSHALANQKIERNDVAKDVMIDLAAMVTLANLQLKGWAVIPG' A
#
# COMPACT_ATOMS: atom_id res chain seq x y z
N MET A 1 -11.00 -8.29 15.45
CA MET A 1 -10.35 -8.38 14.12
C MET A 1 -9.91 -6.99 13.72
N TRP A 2 -8.71 -6.84 13.16
CA TRP A 2 -8.15 -5.55 12.77
C TRP A 2 -8.60 -5.18 11.35
N LEU A 3 -8.86 -3.91 11.05
CA LEU A 3 -9.42 -3.48 9.76
C LEU A 3 -8.59 -3.93 8.55
N ILE A 4 -7.26 -3.89 8.66
CA ILE A 4 -6.34 -4.27 7.58
C ILE A 4 -6.57 -5.72 7.15
N GLU A 5 -6.73 -6.62 8.11
CA GLU A 5 -6.95 -8.05 7.86
C GLU A 5 -8.30 -8.30 7.16
N GLU A 6 -9.36 -7.59 7.57
CA GLU A 6 -10.68 -7.70 6.95
C GLU A 6 -10.68 -7.22 5.49
N LEU A 7 -10.00 -6.09 5.22
CA LEU A 7 -9.86 -5.57 3.86
C LEU A 7 -9.11 -6.55 2.97
N GLN A 8 -8.02 -7.14 3.47
CA GLN A 8 -7.26 -8.15 2.73
C GLN A 8 -8.09 -9.41 2.45
N ARG A 9 -8.88 -9.88 3.43
CA ARG A 9 -9.83 -10.99 3.24
C ARG A 9 -10.91 -10.69 2.20
N ALA A 10 -11.32 -9.42 2.08
CA ALA A 10 -12.24 -8.96 1.06
C ALA A 10 -11.60 -8.80 -0.34
N GLY A 11 -10.31 -9.12 -0.49
CA GLY A 11 -9.58 -9.03 -1.76
C GLY A 11 -8.93 -7.67 -2.02
N VAL A 12 -8.86 -6.79 -1.02
CA VAL A 12 -8.18 -5.49 -1.15
C VAL A 12 -6.67 -5.67 -1.05
N ALA A 13 -5.94 -5.26 -2.08
CA ALA A 13 -4.50 -5.13 -2.04
C ALA A 13 -4.11 -3.82 -1.35
N ILE A 14 -3.27 -3.92 -0.30
CA ILE A 14 -2.81 -2.77 0.48
C ILE A 14 -1.32 -2.58 0.21
N HIS A 15 -0.95 -1.38 -0.22
CA HIS A 15 0.42 -0.99 -0.55
C HIS A 15 0.85 0.22 0.27
N VAL A 16 2.12 0.26 0.69
CA VAL A 16 2.72 1.40 1.40
C VAL A 16 4.02 1.84 0.74
N CYS A 17 4.32 3.13 0.81
CA CYS A 17 5.53 3.71 0.21
C CYS A 17 6.73 3.58 1.14
N SER A 18 7.81 2.93 0.69
CA SER A 18 9.03 2.78 1.50
C SER A 18 9.68 4.11 1.85
N HIS A 19 9.60 5.12 0.97
CA HIS A 19 10.11 6.46 1.27
C HIS A 19 9.31 7.12 2.39
N ALA A 20 7.99 6.89 2.45
CA ALA A 20 7.15 7.40 3.53
C ALA A 20 7.44 6.70 4.86
N LEU A 21 7.64 5.37 4.85
CA LEU A 21 8.06 4.62 6.03
C LEU A 21 9.40 5.14 6.58
N ALA A 22 10.40 5.33 5.71
CA ALA A 22 11.70 5.86 6.09
C ALA A 22 11.58 7.27 6.70
N ASN A 23 10.79 8.15 6.08
CA ASN A 23 10.56 9.50 6.59
C ASN A 23 9.85 9.51 7.95
N GLN A 24 8.96 8.54 8.19
CA GLN A 24 8.24 8.39 9.46
C GLN A 24 8.98 7.51 10.48
N LYS A 25 10.19 7.02 10.16
CA LYS A 25 10.97 6.11 11.01
C LYS A 25 10.21 4.84 11.42
N ILE A 26 9.40 4.32 10.50
CA ILE A 26 8.67 3.07 10.68
C ILE A 26 9.52 1.95 10.09
N GLU A 27 9.85 0.94 10.89
CA GLU A 27 10.62 -0.19 10.41
C GLU A 27 9.74 -1.11 9.57
N ARG A 28 10.35 -1.80 8.60
CA ARG A 28 9.61 -2.74 7.74
C ARG A 28 8.91 -3.84 8.53
N ASN A 29 9.46 -4.22 9.68
CA ASN A 29 8.90 -5.25 10.55
C ASN A 29 7.67 -4.77 11.36
N ASP A 30 7.44 -3.46 11.42
CA ASP A 30 6.25 -2.87 12.05
C ASP A 30 5.05 -2.84 11.10
N VAL A 31 5.28 -3.10 9.80
CA VAL A 31 4.24 -3.22 8.78
C VAL A 31 3.67 -4.65 8.81
N ALA A 32 2.35 -4.77 8.76
CA ALA A 32 1.68 -6.07 8.70
C ALA A 32 2.23 -6.91 7.52
N LYS A 33 2.52 -8.19 7.76
CA LYS A 33 3.25 -9.06 6.82
C LYS A 33 2.62 -9.17 5.44
N ASP A 34 1.30 -9.02 5.36
CA ASP A 34 0.53 -9.17 4.13
C ASP A 34 0.35 -7.83 3.37
N VAL A 35 0.90 -6.73 3.90
CA VAL A 35 0.93 -5.42 3.24
C VAL A 35 2.16 -5.32 2.36
N MET A 36 1.98 -4.93 1.10
CA MET A 36 3.08 -4.78 0.16
C MET A 36 3.80 -3.45 0.38
N ILE A 37 5.14 -3.50 0.51
CA ILE A 37 5.96 -2.29 0.58
C ILE A 37 6.51 -1.99 -0.81
N ASP A 38 5.99 -0.95 -1.43
CA ASP A 38 6.44 -0.46 -2.72
C ASP A 38 7.65 0.46 -2.54
N LEU A 39 8.66 0.31 -3.41
CA LEU A 39 9.80 1.24 -3.43
C LEU A 39 9.32 2.68 -3.68
N ALA A 40 8.42 2.87 -4.65
CA ALA A 40 7.82 4.16 -4.96
C ALA A 40 6.33 3.95 -5.26
N ALA A 41 5.47 4.14 -4.26
CA ALA A 41 4.02 3.93 -4.42
C ALA A 41 3.39 4.80 -5.52
N MET A 42 3.97 5.97 -5.81
CA MET A 42 3.55 6.82 -6.93
C MET A 42 3.72 6.12 -8.29
N VAL A 43 4.77 5.31 -8.46
CA VAL A 43 4.98 4.53 -9.68
C VAL A 43 3.95 3.41 -9.78
N THR A 44 3.64 2.74 -8.67
CA THR A 44 2.57 1.74 -8.61
C THR A 44 1.22 2.34 -9.01
N LEU A 45 0.85 3.49 -8.43
CA LEU A 45 -0.39 4.21 -8.77
C LEU A 45 -0.45 4.58 -10.26
N ALA A 46 0.63 5.16 -10.80
CA ALA A 46 0.69 5.50 -12.21
C ALA A 46 0.53 4.25 -13.11
N ASN A 47 1.17 3.14 -12.75
CA ASN A 47 1.04 1.87 -13.48
C ASN A 47 -0.38 1.30 -13.41
N LEU A 48 -1.07 1.43 -12.28
CA LEU A 48 -2.47 1.03 -12.14
C LEU A 48 -3.38 1.90 -13.02
N GLN A 49 -3.16 3.21 -13.02
CA GLN A 49 -3.91 4.12 -13.90
C GLN A 49 -3.72 3.78 -15.38
N LEU A 50 -2.49 3.49 -15.80
CA LEU A 50 -2.19 3.05 -17.18
C LEU A 50 -2.88 1.73 -17.54
N LYS A 51 -3.16 0.87 -16.55
CA LYS A 51 -3.94 -0.37 -16.71
C LYS A 51 -5.46 -0.14 -16.71
N GLY A 52 -5.92 1.11 -16.65
CA GLY A 52 -7.33 1.48 -16.68
C GLY A 52 -7.99 1.58 -15.30
N TRP A 53 -7.23 1.55 -14.21
CA TRP A 53 -7.78 1.74 -12.87
C TRP A 53 -8.05 3.23 -12.60
N ALA A 54 -9.24 3.54 -12.10
CA ALA A 54 -9.55 4.88 -11.62
C ALA A 54 -8.79 5.18 -10.32
N VAL A 55 -8.34 6.42 -10.16
CA VAL A 55 -7.84 6.93 -8.88
C VAL A 55 -8.98 7.68 -8.19
N ILE A 56 -9.25 7.27 -6.96
CA ILE A 56 -10.19 7.94 -6.06
C ILE A 56 -9.31 8.65 -5.01
N PRO A 57 -9.06 9.96 -5.16
CA PRO A 57 -8.32 10.71 -4.15
C PRO A 57 -9.17 10.86 -2.88
N GLY A 58 -8.49 10.91 -1.73
CA GLY A 58 -9.08 11.22 -0.43
C GLY A 58 -9.02 12.70 -0.09
#